data_AF-A0A949YBM5-F1
#
_entry.id   AF-A0A949YBM5-F1
#
_cell.length_a   1.000
_cell.length_b   1.000
_cell.length_c   1.000
_cell.angle_alpha   90.00
_cell.angle_beta   90.00
_cell.angle_gamma   90.00
#
_symmetry.space_group_name_H-M   'P 1'
#
loop_
_entity.id
_entity.type
_entity.pdbx_description
1 polymer ?
#
loop_
_entity_poly.entity_id
_entity_poly.type
_entity_poly.pdbx_seq_one_letter_code
_entity_poly.pdbx_strand_id
1 'polypeptide(L)'
;MKRPFFGLEFIAGVLAIVVAAVVVGSTLGSATLVRAAIEKARNQAAANSNQPQLSVLVAHGQKLYAVNCSHCHADDATGDEGPDLHGLTKSDERIKAIITNGIKGEMPSFAKKLQEADKEALVGFLRSLR
;
A
#
# COMPACT_ATOMS: atom_id res chain seq x y z
N MET A 1 25.56 -63.30 32.86
CA MET A 1 25.46 -61.83 32.94
C MET A 1 26.38 -61.22 31.87
N LYS A 2 25.81 -60.59 30.83
CA LYS A 2 26.55 -59.93 29.73
C LYS A 2 26.43 -58.41 29.93
N ARG A 3 27.54 -57.69 30.13
CA ARG A 3 27.58 -56.23 30.15
C ARG A 3 27.85 -55.74 28.71
N PRO A 4 27.04 -54.87 28.10
CA PRO A 4 27.34 -54.35 26.77
C PRO A 4 28.42 -53.26 26.87
N PHE A 5 29.52 -53.47 26.15
CA PHE A 5 30.57 -52.49 25.88
C PHE A 5 30.03 -51.46 24.87
N PHE A 6 29.63 -50.28 25.35
CA PHE A 6 29.40 -49.11 24.49
C PHE A 6 30.66 -48.24 24.55
N GLY A 7 31.51 -48.37 23.53
CA GLY A 7 32.81 -47.70 23.44
C GLY A 7 32.72 -46.24 23.02
N LEU A 8 33.64 -45.42 23.54
CA LEU A 8 33.84 -43.99 23.29
C LEU A 8 33.83 -43.58 21.79
N GLU A 9 34.17 -44.52 20.90
CA GLU A 9 34.20 -44.34 19.44
C GLU A 9 32.80 -44.10 18.83
N PHE A 10 31.76 -44.69 19.40
CA PHE A 10 30.37 -44.51 18.92
C PHE A 10 29.87 -43.08 19.17
N ILE A 11 30.35 -42.44 20.24
CA ILE A 11 29.97 -41.08 20.62
C ILE A 11 30.64 -40.07 19.68
N ALA A 12 31.90 -40.30 19.32
CA ALA A 12 32.65 -39.44 18.39
C ALA A 12 32.05 -39.45 16.96
N GLY A 13 31.63 -40.61 16.46
CA GLY A 13 31.02 -40.72 15.13
C GLY A 13 29.69 -39.99 14.99
N VAL A 14 28.83 -40.03 16.01
CA VAL A 14 27.54 -39.33 16.03
C VAL A 14 27.76 -37.81 16.08
N LEU A 15 28.74 -37.35 16.86
CA LEU A 15 29.06 -35.92 16.99
C LEU A 15 29.57 -35.31 15.67
N ALA A 16 30.44 -36.03 14.94
CA ALA A 16 30.94 -35.59 13.65
C ALA A 16 29.85 -35.43 12.58
N ILE A 17 28.87 -36.34 12.56
CA ILE A 17 27.73 -36.30 11.63
C ILE A 17 26.82 -35.10 11.94
N VAL A 18 26.55 -34.83 13.22
CA VAL A 18 25.74 -33.69 13.65
C VAL A 18 26.42 -32.37 13.28
N VAL A 19 27.73 -32.25 13.51
CA VAL A 19 28.49 -31.04 13.15
C VAL A 19 28.48 -30.79 11.64
N ALA A 20 28.68 -31.83 10.82
CA ALA A 20 28.63 -31.71 9.36
C ALA A 20 27.24 -31.27 8.85
N ALA A 21 26.16 -31.82 9.43
CA ALA A 21 24.79 -31.44 9.07
C ALA A 21 24.47 -29.98 9.43
N VAL A 22 24.96 -29.49 10.57
CA VAL A 22 24.79 -28.09 11.00
C VAL A 22 25.55 -27.12 10.08
N VAL A 23 26.78 -27.47 9.68
CA VAL A 23 27.59 -26.63 8.77
C VAL A 23 26.97 -26.54 7.38
N VAL A 24 26.45 -27.66 6.84
CA VAL A 24 25.76 -27.68 5.54
C VAL A 24 24.41 -26.96 5.60
N GLY A 25 23.64 -27.12 6.69
CA GLY A 25 22.37 -26.41 6.87
C GLY A 25 22.53 -24.88 6.97
N SER A 26 23.63 -24.42 7.54
CA SER A 26 23.91 -22.99 7.76
C SER A 26 24.21 -22.22 6.47
N THR A 27 24.83 -22.86 5.47
CA THR A 27 25.18 -22.19 4.20
C THR A 27 23.99 -22.08 3.24
N LEU A 28 23.10 -23.08 3.21
CA LEU A 28 21.89 -23.04 2.37
C LEU A 28 20.80 -22.10 2.93
N GLY A 29 20.65 -21.99 4.25
CA GLY A 29 19.64 -21.12 4.87
C GLY A 29 19.93 -19.63 4.74
N SER A 30 21.20 -19.25 4.66
CA SER A 30 21.62 -17.84 4.63
C SER A 30 21.30 -17.15 3.29
N ALA A 31 21.41 -17.87 2.17
CA ALA A 31 21.25 -17.29 0.83
C ALA A 31 19.80 -16.90 0.49
N THR A 32 18.81 -17.64 1.00
CA THR A 32 17.39 -17.35 0.76
C THR A 32 16.90 -16.16 1.59
N LEU A 33 17.35 -16.05 2.84
CA LEU A 33 17.04 -14.91 3.70
C LEU A 33 17.64 -13.60 3.17
N VAL A 34 18.86 -13.64 2.66
CA VAL A 34 19.50 -12.47 2.02
C VAL A 34 18.74 -12.04 0.76
N ARG A 35 18.32 -12.97 -0.11
CA ARG A 35 17.50 -12.62 -1.30
C ARG A 35 16.16 -12.01 -0.91
N ALA A 36 15.45 -12.58 0.06
CA ALA A 36 14.16 -12.05 0.52
C ALA A 36 14.28 -10.63 1.12
N ALA A 37 15.36 -10.35 1.84
CA ALA A 37 15.62 -9.01 2.38
C ALA A 37 15.90 -7.97 1.28
N ILE A 38 16.67 -8.34 0.24
CA ILE A 38 16.96 -7.46 -0.90
C ILE A 38 15.70 -7.19 -1.73
N GLU A 39 14.86 -8.20 -1.96
CA GLU A 39 13.55 -8.05 -2.63
C GLU A 39 12.63 -7.08 -1.89
N LYS A 40 12.50 -7.24 -0.57
CA LYS A 40 11.67 -6.34 0.26
C LYS A 40 12.17 -4.89 0.22
N ALA A 41 13.49 -4.68 0.29
CA ALA A 41 14.08 -3.35 0.22
C ALA A 41 13.85 -2.69 -1.15
N ARG A 42 13.93 -3.45 -2.26
CA ARG A 42 13.59 -2.95 -3.61
C ARG A 42 12.11 -2.56 -3.73
N ASN A 43 11.21 -3.39 -3.21
CA ASN A 43 9.77 -3.13 -3.25
C ASN A 43 9.39 -1.90 -2.40
N GLN A 44 10.05 -1.69 -1.26
CA GLN A 44 9.87 -0.50 -0.45
C GLN A 44 10.41 0.77 -1.13
N ALA A 45 11.55 0.70 -1.81
CA ALA A 45 12.09 1.84 -2.55
C ALA A 45 11.14 2.29 -3.67
N ALA A 46 10.53 1.35 -4.40
CA ALA A 46 9.53 1.64 -5.43
C ALA A 46 8.23 2.23 -4.87
N ALA A 47 7.75 1.73 -3.72
CA ALA A 47 6.59 2.29 -3.03
C ALA A 47 6.85 3.72 -2.53
N ASN A 48 8.06 3.97 -2.01
CA ASN A 48 8.45 5.26 -1.45
C ASN A 48 8.68 6.33 -2.55
N SER A 49 9.11 5.94 -3.75
CA SER A 49 9.18 6.87 -4.89
C SER A 49 7.81 7.36 -5.38
N ASN A 50 6.73 6.61 -5.12
CA ASN A 50 5.36 7.01 -5.44
C ASN A 50 4.72 7.87 -4.34
N GLN A 51 5.28 7.90 -3.13
CA GLN A 51 4.74 8.70 -2.02
C GLN A 51 4.80 10.21 -2.28
N PRO A 52 5.90 10.80 -2.79
CA PRO A 52 5.96 12.21 -3.16
C PRO A 52 4.95 12.57 -4.26
N GLN A 53 4.73 11.70 -5.24
CA GLN A 53 3.76 11.97 -6.31
C GLN A 53 2.32 11.88 -5.79
N LEU A 54 2.01 10.90 -4.95
CA LEU A 54 0.69 10.79 -4.32
C LEU A 54 0.41 11.98 -3.40
N SER A 55 1.38 12.42 -2.60
CA SER A 55 1.18 13.57 -1.71
C SER A 55 0.99 14.88 -2.47
N VAL A 56 1.72 15.09 -3.58
CA VAL A 56 1.50 16.24 -4.47
C VAL A 56 0.12 16.19 -5.11
N LEU A 57 -0.32 15.01 -5.57
CA LEU A 57 -1.63 14.81 -6.19
C LEU A 57 -2.77 15.05 -5.19
N VAL A 58 -2.64 14.55 -3.96
CA VAL A 58 -3.59 14.81 -2.86
C VAL A 58 -3.63 16.31 -2.52
N ALA A 59 -2.49 16.98 -2.43
CA ALA A 59 -2.44 18.41 -2.14
C ALA A 59 -3.04 19.27 -3.26
N HIS A 60 -2.85 18.88 -4.53
CA HIS A 60 -3.51 19.52 -5.67
C HIS A 60 -5.03 19.30 -5.63
N GLY A 61 -5.45 18.06 -5.38
CA GLY A 61 -6.86 17.69 -5.22
C GLY A 61 -7.55 18.47 -4.11
N GLN A 62 -6.89 18.65 -2.96
CA GLN A 62 -7.43 19.42 -1.84
C GLN A 62 -7.68 20.89 -2.22
N LYS A 63 -6.77 21.51 -2.98
CA LYS A 63 -6.96 22.89 -3.46
C LYS A 63 -8.13 22.99 -4.43
N LEU A 64 -8.23 22.04 -5.37
CA LEU A 64 -9.35 21.98 -6.31
C LEU A 64 -10.67 21.79 -5.57
N TYR A 65 -10.69 20.93 -4.55
CA TYR A 65 -11.86 20.66 -3.72
C TYR A 65 -12.37 21.92 -3.02
N ALA A 66 -11.47 22.67 -2.37
CA ALA A 66 -11.81 23.91 -1.68
C ALA A 66 -12.40 24.99 -2.63
N VAL A 67 -12.02 24.98 -3.89
CA VAL A 67 -12.51 25.98 -4.87
C VAL A 67 -13.81 25.55 -5.54
N ASN A 68 -14.01 24.24 -5.74
CA ASN A 68 -15.06 23.74 -6.63
C ASN A 68 -16.15 22.92 -5.94
N CYS A 69 -15.89 22.39 -4.74
CA CYS A 69 -16.70 21.33 -4.14
C CYS A 69 -17.17 21.66 -2.72
N SER A 70 -16.35 22.36 -1.92
CA SER A 70 -16.61 22.58 -0.50
C SER A 70 -17.88 23.38 -0.22
N HIS A 71 -18.33 24.19 -1.18
CA HIS A 71 -19.57 24.95 -1.02
C HIS A 71 -20.79 24.08 -0.68
N CYS A 72 -20.89 22.88 -1.27
CA CYS A 72 -21.98 21.96 -0.96
C CYS A 72 -21.53 20.81 -0.03
N HIS A 73 -20.25 20.43 -0.08
CA HIS A 73 -19.74 19.28 0.65
C HIS A 73 -18.99 19.63 1.95
N ALA A 74 -19.03 20.89 2.38
CA ALA A 74 -18.26 21.46 3.49
C ALA A 74 -16.73 21.49 3.25
N ASP A 75 -16.00 22.31 4.01
CA ASP A 75 -14.54 22.44 3.85
C ASP A 75 -13.77 21.17 4.25
N ASP A 76 -14.34 20.39 5.16
CA ASP A 76 -13.78 19.12 5.64
C ASP A 76 -14.36 17.89 4.93
N ALA A 77 -15.22 18.09 3.92
CA ALA A 77 -15.88 17.02 3.18
C ALA A 77 -16.91 16.17 3.94
N THR A 78 -17.39 16.65 5.09
CA THR A 78 -18.42 15.99 5.90
C THR A 78 -19.84 16.14 5.35
N GLY A 79 -20.04 17.02 4.36
CA GLY A 79 -21.33 17.27 3.74
C GLY A 79 -22.13 18.40 4.42
N ASP A 80 -22.93 19.09 3.61
CA ASP A 80 -23.92 20.07 4.04
C ASP A 80 -25.15 19.98 3.11
N GLU A 81 -25.22 20.81 2.06
CA GLU A 81 -26.21 20.65 1.00
C GLU A 81 -25.98 19.36 0.17
N GLY A 82 -24.71 18.99 0.00
CA GLY A 82 -24.28 17.74 -0.62
C GLY A 82 -23.87 16.69 0.42
N PRO A 83 -23.78 15.40 0.04
CA PRO A 83 -23.48 14.31 0.97
C PRO A 83 -22.04 14.33 1.51
N ASP A 84 -21.83 13.62 2.61
CA ASP A 84 -20.50 13.25 3.12
C ASP A 84 -19.70 12.46 2.06
N LEU A 85 -18.42 12.82 1.91
CA LEU A 85 -17.50 12.22 0.96
C LEU A 85 -16.38 11.39 1.63
N HIS A 86 -16.45 11.12 2.93
CA HIS A 86 -15.56 10.19 3.60
C HIS A 86 -15.92 8.74 3.27
N GLY A 87 -14.90 7.87 3.26
CA GLY A 87 -15.11 6.42 3.17
C GLY A 87 -15.86 5.94 1.90
N LEU A 88 -15.78 6.68 0.79
CA LEU A 88 -16.54 6.36 -0.42
C LEU A 88 -16.27 4.93 -0.92
N THR A 89 -17.34 4.15 -1.10
CA THR A 89 -17.25 2.76 -1.57
C THR A 89 -17.31 2.60 -3.09
N LYS A 90 -17.62 3.69 -3.81
CA LYS A 90 -17.66 3.72 -5.29
C LYS A 90 -16.25 3.57 -5.85
N SER A 91 -16.08 3.06 -7.08
CA SER A 91 -14.76 2.99 -7.73
C SER A 91 -14.25 4.38 -8.14
N ASP A 92 -12.94 4.50 -8.38
CA ASP A 92 -12.30 5.75 -8.81
C ASP A 92 -12.88 6.25 -10.14
N GLU A 93 -13.13 5.33 -11.08
CA GLU A 93 -13.76 5.64 -12.37
C GLU A 93 -15.18 6.15 -12.18
N ARG A 94 -15.92 5.55 -11.23
CA ARG A 94 -17.29 5.98 -10.93
C ARG A 94 -17.29 7.37 -10.28
N ILE A 95 -16.38 7.65 -9.36
CA ILE A 95 -16.24 8.98 -8.74
C ILE A 95 -15.88 10.01 -9.83
N LYS A 96 -14.88 9.72 -10.67
CA LYS A 96 -14.49 10.60 -11.78
C LYS A 96 -15.62 10.83 -12.78
N ALA A 97 -16.42 9.82 -13.09
CA ALA A 97 -17.59 9.94 -13.96
C ALA A 97 -18.68 10.84 -13.33
N ILE A 98 -18.93 10.72 -12.03
CA ILE A 98 -19.86 11.61 -11.31
C ILE A 98 -19.36 13.05 -11.36
N ILE A 99 -18.08 13.31 -11.05
CA ILE A 99 -17.47 14.65 -11.14
C ILE A 99 -17.58 15.21 -12.57
N THR A 100 -17.29 14.38 -13.58
CA THR A 100 -17.36 14.80 -14.98
C THR A 100 -18.78 15.16 -15.39
N ASN A 101 -19.74 14.29 -15.13
CA ASN A 101 -21.09 14.41 -15.68
C ASN A 101 -22.03 15.26 -14.81
N GLY A 102 -21.73 15.40 -13.53
CA GLY A 102 -22.68 15.93 -12.55
C GLY A 102 -23.84 14.97 -12.30
N ILE A 103 -24.79 15.42 -11.48
CA ILE A 103 -26.08 14.78 -11.23
C ILE A 103 -27.14 15.86 -11.46
N LYS A 104 -28.02 15.64 -12.43
CA LYS A 104 -28.99 16.65 -12.88
C LYS A 104 -29.86 17.13 -11.71
N GLY A 105 -29.76 18.42 -11.39
CA GLY A 105 -30.53 19.06 -10.31
C GLY A 105 -29.91 18.94 -8.92
N GLU A 106 -28.80 18.19 -8.76
CA GLU A 106 -28.16 17.93 -7.46
C GLU A 106 -26.69 18.37 -7.46
N MET A 107 -25.91 17.98 -8.48
CA MET A 107 -24.48 18.28 -8.57
C MET A 107 -24.14 18.80 -9.97
N PRO A 108 -23.47 19.96 -10.12
CA PRO A 108 -23.11 20.47 -11.43
C PRO A 108 -22.08 19.57 -12.14
N SER A 109 -22.08 19.62 -13.47
CA SER A 109 -21.03 18.98 -14.29
C SER A 109 -19.74 19.81 -14.25
N PHE A 110 -18.60 19.13 -14.12
CA PHE A 110 -17.27 19.74 -14.18
C PHE A 110 -16.49 19.40 -15.46
N ALA A 111 -17.10 18.72 -16.43
CA ALA A 111 -16.44 18.29 -17.68
C ALA A 111 -15.70 19.41 -18.43
N LYS A 112 -16.23 20.64 -18.39
CA LYS A 112 -15.64 21.82 -19.07
C LYS A 112 -14.76 22.67 -18.16
N LYS A 113 -14.78 22.43 -16.85
CA LYS A 113 -14.07 23.24 -15.84
C LYS A 113 -12.76 22.58 -15.39
N LEU A 114 -12.72 21.25 -15.37
CA LEU A 114 -11.60 20.48 -14.84
C LEU A 114 -11.02 19.57 -15.92
N GLN A 115 -9.69 19.55 -16.02
CA GLN A 115 -8.98 18.61 -16.89
C GLN A 115 -8.98 17.20 -16.29
N GLU A 116 -8.63 16.19 -17.08
CA GLU A 116 -8.58 14.80 -16.57
C GLU A 116 -7.62 14.65 -15.38
N ALA A 117 -6.45 15.31 -15.43
CA ALA A 117 -5.49 15.31 -14.34
C ALA A 117 -6.03 15.96 -13.05
N ASP A 118 -6.87 17.00 -13.17
CA ASP A 118 -7.51 17.64 -12.02
C ASP A 118 -8.53 16.71 -11.36
N LYS A 119 -9.30 15.98 -12.16
CA LYS A 119 -10.26 15.00 -11.65
C LYS A 119 -9.56 13.83 -10.97
N GLU A 120 -8.42 13.39 -11.49
CA GLU A 120 -7.59 12.37 -10.84
C GLU A 120 -7.04 12.87 -9.51
N ALA A 121 -6.59 14.14 -9.45
CA ALA A 121 -6.17 14.75 -8.20
C ALA A 121 -7.30 14.84 -7.17
N LEU A 122 -8.51 15.23 -7.59
CA LEU A 122 -9.69 15.20 -6.74
C LEU A 122 -9.97 13.79 -6.22
N VAL A 123 -9.94 12.76 -7.06
CA VAL A 123 -10.11 11.36 -6.63
C VAL A 123 -9.05 11.00 -5.59
N GLY A 124 -7.78 11.33 -5.83
CA GLY A 124 -6.70 11.07 -4.87
C GLY A 124 -6.93 11.76 -3.52
N PHE A 125 -7.40 13.01 -3.52
CA PHE A 125 -7.78 13.71 -2.29
C PHE A 125 -8.94 13.01 -1.58
N LEU A 126 -10.03 12.68 -2.28
CA LEU A 126 -11.19 11.99 -1.71
C LEU A 126 -10.82 10.62 -1.13
N ARG A 127 -9.81 9.93 -1.68
CA ARG A 127 -9.29 8.68 -1.12
C ARG A 127 -8.45 8.85 0.13
N SER A 128 -7.94 10.06 0.37
CA SER A 128 -7.22 10.37 1.61
C SER A 128 -8.17 10.59 2.80
N LEU A 129 -9.44 10.91 2.51
CA LEU A 129 -10.53 11.01 3.48
C LEU A 129 -10.98 9.62 3.93
N ARG A 130 -10.87 9.32 5.21
CA ARG A 130 -11.24 8.01 5.79
C ARG A 130 -12.51 8.08 6.60
#